data_AF-A0A0Q0UQL2-F1
#
_entry.id   AF-A0A0Q0UQL2-F1
#
_cell.length_a   1.000
_cell.length_b   1.000
_cell.length_c   1.000
_cell.angle_alpha   90.00
_cell.angle_beta   90.00
_cell.angle_gamma   90.00
#
_symmetry.space_group_name_H-M   'P 1'
#
loop_
_entity.id
_entity.type
_entity.pdbx_description
1 polymer ?
#
loop_
_entity_poly.entity_id
_entity_poly.type
_entity_poly.pdbx_seq_one_letter_code
_entity_poly.pdbx_strand_id
1 'polypeptide(L)'
;MLIATGVNEEGYREILGLQIGNSESESSWSEFFGWLKDRGLRGVDLIISDQHGGLVQAIEKHFQGATWQRCQTHFIRNILDAAPKYMQDALLEEIRGILHAPNKQTARLLLEQVLAKWEEKAPKAMQ
;
A
#
# COMPACT_ATOMS: atom_id res chain seq x y z
N MET A 1 -8.03 11.91 9.56
CA MET A 1 -9.17 10.96 9.56
C MET A 1 -8.61 9.59 9.25
N LEU A 2 -8.96 8.57 10.03
CA LEU A 2 -8.51 7.19 9.90
C LEU A 2 -9.73 6.35 9.50
N ILE A 3 -9.57 5.48 8.51
CA ILE A 3 -10.64 4.59 8.05
C ILE A 3 -10.06 3.20 7.79
N ALA A 4 -10.81 2.17 8.18
CA ALA A 4 -10.52 0.79 7.85
C ALA A 4 -11.72 0.17 7.14
N THR A 5 -11.45 -0.45 6.00
CA THR A 5 -12.41 -1.27 5.26
C THR A 5 -11.89 -2.70 5.21
N GLY A 6 -12.76 -3.67 5.44
CA GLY A 6 -12.45 -5.09 5.41
C GLY A 6 -13.18 -5.80 4.29
N VAL A 7 -12.71 -6.98 3.95
CA VAL A 7 -13.46 -7.98 3.20
C VAL A 7 -13.60 -9.19 4.13
N ASN A 8 -14.82 -9.63 4.39
CA ASN A 8 -15.08 -10.77 5.27
C ASN A 8 -14.91 -12.11 4.53
N GLU A 9 -15.06 -13.23 5.25
CA GLU A 9 -14.90 -14.59 4.71
C GLU A 9 -15.92 -14.91 3.60
N GLU A 10 -17.05 -14.22 3.58
CA GLU A 10 -18.08 -14.35 2.54
C GLU A 10 -17.79 -13.47 1.30
N GLY A 11 -16.71 -12.70 1.33
CA GLY A 11 -16.28 -11.83 0.23
C GLY A 11 -16.95 -10.45 0.20
N TYR A 12 -17.72 -10.08 1.24
CA TYR A 12 -18.36 -8.78 1.31
C TYR A 12 -17.45 -7.71 1.86
N ARG A 13 -17.46 -6.53 1.22
CA ARG A 13 -16.74 -5.35 1.69
C ARG A 13 -17.55 -4.60 2.74
N GLU A 14 -16.90 -4.27 3.85
CA GLU A 14 -17.52 -3.59 4.98
C GLU A 14 -16.62 -2.48 5.52
N ILE A 15 -17.24 -1.43 6.08
CA ILE A 15 -16.51 -0.42 6.85
C ILE A 15 -16.35 -0.95 8.27
N LEU A 16 -15.12 -1.29 8.66
CA LEU A 16 -14.81 -1.78 10.00
C LEU A 16 -14.85 -0.63 11.02
N GLY A 17 -14.39 0.55 10.60
CA GLY A 17 -14.53 1.75 11.40
C GLY A 17 -13.92 3.01 10.80
N LEU A 18 -14.30 4.13 11.41
CA LEU A 18 -13.84 5.47 11.08
C LEU A 18 -13.57 6.22 12.39
N GLN A 19 -12.42 6.89 12.46
CA GLN A 19 -12.05 7.71 13.61
C GLN A 19 -11.42 9.02 13.15
N ILE A 20 -11.82 10.13 13.77
CA ILE A 20 -11.15 11.41 13.55
C ILE A 20 -9.93 11.47 14.47
N GLY A 21 -8.76 11.20 13.90
CA GLY A 21 -7.48 11.40 14.56
C GLY A 21 -6.89 12.78 14.26
N ASN A 22 -6.15 13.33 15.22
CA ASN A 22 -5.42 14.61 15.09
C ASN A 22 -4.13 14.49 14.27
N SER A 23 -3.65 13.26 14.04
CA SER A 23 -2.43 12.96 13.27
C SER A 23 -2.47 11.53 12.72
N GLU A 24 -1.56 11.21 11.79
CA GLU A 24 -1.31 9.84 11.31
C GLU A 24 -0.09 9.21 12.03
N SER A 25 0.10 9.57 13.30
CA SER A 25 1.16 9.01 14.15
C SER A 25 0.90 7.55 14.52
N GLU A 26 1.95 6.84 14.93
CA GLU A 26 1.85 5.46 15.41
C GLU A 26 0.87 5.33 16.58
N SER A 27 0.83 6.32 17.49
CA SER A 27 -0.13 6.32 18.61
C SER A 27 -1.56 6.43 18.13
N SER A 28 -1.85 7.33 17.18
CA SER A 28 -3.20 7.47 16.61
C SER A 28 -3.66 6.20 15.90
N TRP A 29 -2.77 5.53 15.15
CA TRP A 29 -3.08 4.24 14.52
C TRP A 29 -3.23 3.11 15.54
N SER A 30 -2.39 3.10 16.58
CA SER A 30 -2.47 2.10 17.65
C SER A 30 -3.77 2.17 18.42
N GLU A 31 -4.24 3.39 18.75
CA GLU A 31 -5.54 3.62 19.37
C GLU A 31 -6.68 3.12 18.47
N PHE A 32 -6.64 3.46 17.18
CA PHE A 32 -7.65 3.03 16.21
C PHE A 32 -7.70 1.50 16.07
N PHE A 33 -6.55 0.83 15.98
CA PHE A 33 -6.49 -0.63 15.89
C PHE A 33 -6.89 -1.33 17.18
N GLY A 34 -6.54 -0.78 18.34
CA GLY A 34 -7.04 -1.24 19.63
C GLY A 34 -8.56 -1.18 19.69
N TRP A 35 -9.14 -0.04 19.32
CA TRP A 35 -10.59 0.15 19.28
C TRP A 35 -11.31 -0.84 18.34
N LEU A 36 -10.74 -1.15 17.16
CA LEU A 36 -11.30 -2.17 16.27
C LEU A 36 -11.28 -3.58 16.90
N LYS A 37 -10.20 -3.94 17.58
CA LYS A 37 -10.05 -5.25 18.25
C LYS A 37 -10.94 -5.40 19.47
N ASP A 38 -11.11 -4.33 20.25
CA ASP A 38 -12.02 -4.30 21.40
C ASP A 38 -13.48 -4.53 20.96
N ARG A 39 -13.81 -4.11 19.73
CA ARG A 39 -15.09 -4.41 19.07
C ARG A 39 -15.19 -5.81 18.46
N GLY A 40 -14.12 -6.61 18.55
CA GLY A 40 -14.12 -8.01 18.13
C GLY A 40 -13.36 -8.30 16.83
N LEU A 41 -12.65 -7.33 16.22
CA LEU A 41 -11.81 -7.62 15.05
C LEU A 41 -10.70 -8.62 15.42
N ARG A 42 -10.70 -9.78 14.76
CA ARG A 42 -9.76 -10.89 14.96
C ARG A 42 -9.53 -11.60 13.63
N GLY A 43 -8.49 -12.45 13.57
CA GLY A 43 -8.23 -13.29 12.39
C GLY A 43 -7.89 -12.51 11.12
N VAL A 44 -7.18 -11.38 11.24
CA VAL A 44 -6.79 -10.60 10.07
C VAL A 44 -5.61 -11.29 9.37
N ASP A 45 -5.82 -11.79 8.15
CA ASP A 45 -4.78 -12.47 7.37
C ASP A 45 -3.91 -11.52 6.55
N LEU A 46 -4.51 -10.45 6.00
CA LEU A 46 -3.87 -9.50 5.09
C LEU A 46 -4.26 -8.06 5.41
N ILE A 47 -3.26 -7.18 5.48
CA ILE A 47 -3.44 -5.75 5.63
C ILE A 47 -2.79 -5.04 4.45
N ILE A 48 -3.56 -4.21 3.76
CA ILE A 48 -3.10 -3.38 2.65
C ILE A 48 -3.20 -1.91 3.07
N SER A 49 -2.06 -1.22 3.10
CA SER A 49 -2.00 0.20 3.49
C SER A 49 -0.96 0.98 2.69
N ASP A 50 -0.99 2.32 2.78
CA ASP A 50 0.20 3.09 2.38
C ASP A 50 1.38 2.81 3.34
N GLN A 51 2.60 3.14 2.92
CA GLN A 51 3.84 2.97 3.67
C GLN A 51 4.13 4.19 4.57
N HIS A 52 3.09 4.73 5.22
CA HIS A 52 3.29 5.79 6.21
C HIS A 52 3.96 5.21 7.46
N GLY A 53 5.06 5.81 7.92
CA GLY A 53 5.92 5.20 8.95
C GLY A 53 5.18 4.87 10.26
N GLY A 54 4.28 5.74 10.73
CA GLY A 54 3.48 5.48 11.93
C GLY A 54 2.45 4.37 11.73
N LEU A 55 1.90 4.23 10.53
CA LEU A 55 0.92 3.21 10.20
C LEU A 55 1.56 1.82 10.15
N VAL A 56 2.71 1.68 9.47
CA VAL A 56 3.42 0.40 9.35
C VAL A 56 3.85 -0.11 10.73
N GLN A 57 4.43 0.75 11.56
CA GLN A 57 4.81 0.39 12.94
C GLN A 57 3.61 -0.07 13.78
N ALA A 58 2.48 0.62 13.67
CA ALA A 58 1.25 0.21 14.37
C ALA A 58 0.70 -1.13 13.83
N ILE A 59 0.78 -1.38 12.52
CA ILE A 59 0.37 -2.65 11.91
C ILE A 59 1.22 -3.80 12.47
N GLU A 60 2.54 -3.68 12.45
CA GLU A 60 3.47 -4.71 12.94
C GLU A 60 3.23 -5.02 14.43
N LYS A 61 2.94 -3.98 15.23
CA LYS A 61 2.66 -4.13 16.65
C LYS A 61 1.35 -4.86 16.93
N HIS A 62 0.29 -4.52 16.18
CA HIS A 62 -1.07 -4.98 16.47
C HIS A 62 -1.43 -6.28 15.76
N PHE A 63 -1.02 -6.47 14.51
CA PHE A 63 -1.51 -7.58 13.70
C PHE A 63 -0.40 -8.60 13.45
N GLN A 64 0.12 -9.16 14.53
CA GLN A 64 1.14 -10.21 14.48
C GLN A 64 0.57 -11.44 13.76
N GLY A 65 1.32 -11.97 12.79
CA GLY A 65 0.90 -13.09 11.94
C GLY A 65 0.12 -12.68 10.69
N ALA A 66 -0.38 -11.45 10.61
CA ALA A 66 -0.96 -10.92 9.38
C ALA A 66 0.15 -10.60 8.37
N THR A 67 -0.12 -10.84 7.09
CA THR A 67 0.74 -10.35 6.02
C THR A 67 0.47 -8.87 5.78
N TRP A 68 1.52 -8.06 5.71
CA TRP A 68 1.40 -6.67 5.29
C TRP A 68 1.84 -6.50 3.83
N GLN A 69 1.04 -5.75 3.07
CA GLN A 69 1.35 -5.37 1.69
C GLN A 69 1.17 -3.86 1.51
N ARG A 70 2.14 -3.20 0.88
CA ARG A 70 1.95 -1.82 0.43
C ARG A 70 0.84 -1.74 -0.63
N CYS A 71 -0.03 -0.76 -0.49
CA CYS A 71 -1.10 -0.48 -1.44
C CYS A 71 -0.52 -0.12 -2.81
N GLN A 72 -0.81 -0.94 -3.82
CA GLN A 72 -0.34 -0.72 -5.19
C GLN A 72 -0.83 0.62 -5.76
N THR A 73 -2.06 1.03 -5.46
CA THR A 73 -2.61 2.31 -5.93
C THR A 73 -1.82 3.51 -5.41
N HIS A 74 -1.50 3.54 -4.10
CA HIS A 74 -0.66 4.60 -3.53
C HIS A 74 0.78 4.49 -4.02
N PHE A 75 1.31 3.28 -4.15
CA PHE A 75 2.66 3.07 -4.65
C PHE A 75 2.84 3.61 -6.08
N ILE A 76 1.93 3.28 -7.00
CA ILE A 76 1.92 3.80 -8.37
C ILE A 76 1.82 5.33 -8.36
N ARG A 77 0.91 5.90 -7.56
CA ARG A 77 0.76 7.36 -7.46
C ARG A 77 2.07 8.02 -7.03
N ASN A 78 2.73 7.51 -6.00
CA ASN A 78 3.99 8.06 -5.51
C ASN A 78 5.09 8.02 -6.59
N ILE A 79 5.15 6.95 -7.40
CA ILE A 79 6.09 6.86 -8.53
C ILE A 79 5.75 7.91 -9.60
N LEU A 80 4.49 8.02 -9.99
CA LEU A 80 4.06 8.96 -11.05
C LEU A 80 4.25 10.43 -10.64
N ASP A 81 3.97 10.76 -9.38
CA ASP A 81 4.16 12.11 -8.83
C ASP A 81 5.64 12.54 -8.85
N ALA A 82 6.57 11.58 -8.86
CA ALA A 82 7.99 11.82 -8.99
C ALA A 82 8.47 11.92 -10.46
N ALA A 83 7.60 11.71 -11.44
CA ALA A 83 7.89 11.78 -12.87
C ALA A 83 7.25 13.00 -13.56
N PRO A 84 7.86 13.54 -14.64
CA PRO A 84 7.25 14.60 -15.43
C PRO A 84 5.89 14.19 -16.02
N LYS A 85 4.91 15.10 -16.00
CA LYS A 85 3.51 14.79 -16.38
C LYS A 85 3.34 14.17 -17.77
N TYR A 86 4.14 14.60 -18.76
CA TYR A 86 4.08 14.10 -20.14
C TYR A 86 4.65 12.66 -20.29
N MET A 87 5.32 12.13 -19.26
CA MET A 87 5.85 10.77 -19.22
C MET A 87 4.99 9.80 -18.41
N GLN A 88 4.05 10.31 -17.60
CA GLN A 88 3.32 9.50 -16.62
C GLN A 88 2.50 8.38 -17.27
N ASP A 89 1.85 8.62 -18.40
CA ASP A 89 1.03 7.60 -19.07
C ASP A 89 1.89 6.42 -19.54
N ALA A 90 3.04 6.69 -20.16
CA ALA A 90 3.96 5.65 -20.60
C ALA A 90 4.55 4.86 -19.43
N LEU A 91 4.91 5.56 -18.35
CA LEU A 91 5.46 4.93 -17.15
C LEU A 91 4.40 4.08 -16.41
N LEU A 92 3.15 4.55 -16.35
CA LEU A 92 2.04 3.83 -15.73
C LEU A 92 1.79 2.47 -16.41
N GLU A 93 1.76 2.43 -17.73
CA GLU A 93 1.54 1.18 -18.49
C GLU A 93 2.65 0.15 -18.21
N GLU A 94 3.89 0.59 -18.12
CA GLU A 94 5.02 -0.30 -17.81
C GLU A 94 4.99 -0.81 -16.36
N ILE A 95 4.66 0.05 -15.39
CA ILE A 95 4.48 -0.37 -13.98
C ILE A 95 3.32 -1.35 -13.85
N ARG A 96 2.21 -1.13 -14.56
CA ARG A 96 1.09 -2.10 -14.61
C ARG A 96 1.54 -3.43 -15.17
N GLY A 97 2.40 -3.42 -16.20
CA GLY A 97 3.02 -4.63 -16.75
C GLY A 97 3.78 -5.44 -15.69
N ILE A 98 4.54 -4.77 -14.81
CA ILE A 98 5.24 -5.42 -13.69
C ILE A 98 4.25 -6.06 -12.71
N LEU A 99 3.21 -5.32 -12.30
CA LEU A 99 2.25 -5.76 -11.29
C LEU A 99 1.31 -6.87 -11.77
N HIS A 100 1.05 -6.93 -13.08
CA HIS A 100 0.22 -7.97 -13.71
C HIS A 100 1.04 -9.10 -14.34
N ALA A 101 2.35 -9.14 -14.11
CA ALA A 101 3.20 -10.19 -14.64
C ALA A 101 2.72 -11.59 -14.19
N PRO A 102 2.80 -12.61 -15.06
CA PRO A 102 2.27 -13.94 -14.78
C PRO A 102 3.02 -14.69 -13.67
N ASN A 103 4.24 -14.25 -13.36
CA ASN A 103 5.07 -14.79 -12.29
C ASN A 103 6.13 -13.78 -11.86
N LYS A 104 6.79 -14.08 -10.74
CA LYS A 104 7.81 -13.25 -10.12
C LYS A 104 9.05 -13.04 -11.00
N GLN A 105 9.42 -14.03 -11.81
CA GLN A 105 10.57 -13.96 -12.70
C GLN A 105 10.33 -12.92 -13.80
N THR A 106 9.16 -12.97 -14.44
CA THR A 106 8.75 -11.97 -15.44
C THR A 106 8.61 -10.59 -14.81
N ALA A 107 8.04 -10.47 -13.60
CA ALA A 107 7.93 -9.20 -12.90
C ALA A 107 9.31 -8.54 -12.69
N ARG A 108 10.32 -9.33 -12.28
CA ARG A 108 11.69 -8.83 -12.08
C ARG A 108 12.37 -8.43 -13.37
N LEU A 109 12.18 -9.20 -14.44
CA LEU A 109 12.71 -8.83 -15.75
C LEU A 109 12.12 -7.50 -16.25
N LEU A 110 10.80 -7.32 -16.11
CA LEU A 110 10.13 -6.07 -16.47
C LEU A 110 10.62 -4.91 -15.59
N LEU A 111 10.83 -5.15 -14.29
CA LEU A 111 11.39 -4.15 -13.39
C LEU A 111 12.79 -3.69 -13.84
N GLU A 112 13.69 -4.61 -14.17
CA GLU A 112 15.03 -4.26 -14.67
C GLU A 112 14.96 -3.44 -15.96
N GLN A 113 14.05 -3.77 -16.87
CA GLN A 113 13.84 -3.02 -18.11
C GLN A 113 13.30 -1.60 -17.84
N VAL A 114 12.35 -1.46 -16.91
CA VAL A 114 11.79 -0.16 -16.50
C VAL A 114 12.88 0.69 -15.85
N LEU A 115 13.64 0.14 -14.90
CA LEU A 115 14.74 0.85 -14.26
C LEU A 115 15.75 1.35 -15.29
N ALA A 116 16.25 0.47 -16.17
CA ALA A 116 17.22 0.85 -17.20
C ALA A 116 16.69 1.94 -18.15
N LYS A 117 15.38 1.96 -18.44
CA LYS A 117 14.77 2.94 -19.34
C LYS A 117 14.52 4.30 -18.68
N TRP A 118 14.15 4.31 -17.41
CA TRP A 118 13.63 5.49 -16.72
C TRP A 118 14.61 6.10 -15.72
N GLU A 119 15.69 5.42 -15.35
CA GLU A 119 16.69 5.92 -14.40
C GLU A 119 17.26 7.29 -14.80
N GLU A 120 17.56 7.51 -16.09
CA GLU A 120 18.04 8.82 -16.57
C GLU A 120 16.91 9.84 -16.76
N LYS A 121 15.71 9.38 -17.14
CA LYS A 121 14.59 10.26 -17.57
C LYS A 121 13.76 10.76 -16.39
N ALA A 122 13.60 9.93 -15.36
CA ALA A 122 12.82 10.17 -14.17
C ALA A 122 13.51 9.54 -12.94
N PRO A 123 14.73 9.99 -12.59
CA PRO A 123 15.54 9.37 -11.53
C PRO A 123 14.82 9.31 -10.18
N LYS A 124 14.03 10.35 -9.85
CA LYS A 124 13.25 10.40 -8.59
C LYS A 124 12.14 9.36 -8.53
N ALA A 125 11.62 8.92 -9.67
CA ALA A 125 10.58 7.90 -9.75
C ALA A 125 11.13 6.48 -9.58
N MET A 126 12.44 6.29 -9.77
CA MET A 126 13.13 4.99 -9.73
C MET A 126 13.87 4.72 -8.41
N GLN A 127 13.73 5.62 -7.42
CA GLN A 127 14.26 5.47 -6.06
C GLN A 127 13.25 4.74 -5.16
#